data_AF-A0A820J973-F1
#
_entry.id   AF-A0A820J973-F1
#
_cell.length_a   1.000
_cell.length_b   1.000
_cell.length_c   1.000
_cell.angle_alpha   90.00
_cell.angle_beta   90.00
_cell.angle_gamma   90.00
#
_symmetry.space_group_name_H-M   'P 1'
#
loop_
_entity.id
_entity.type
_entity.pdbx_description
1 polymer ?
#
loop_
_entity_poly.entity_id
_entity_poly.type
_entity_poly.pdbx_seq_one_letter_code
_entity_poly.pdbx_strand_id
1 'polypeptide(L)'
;MTVNIASPTLTKYEQLYSKYSQTLICPCKHISINYEKFLSIEYTLHQVCTSFFITDEWIAYINVPGTGYYVTDDFRVTGPYQFETLRAFCELIN
;
A
#
# COMPACT_ATOMS: atom_id res chain seq x y z
N MET A 1 -25.12 -39.06 8.31
CA MET A 1 -23.72 -39.43 8.04
C MET A 1 -23.04 -38.25 7.37
N THR A 2 -21.89 -37.81 7.85
CA THR A 2 -21.16 -36.64 7.33
C THR A 2 -20.01 -37.12 6.43
N VAL A 3 -19.81 -36.48 5.28
CA VAL A 3 -18.71 -36.79 4.35
C VAL A 3 -17.67 -35.66 4.41
N ASN A 4 -16.41 -36.02 4.65
CA ASN A 4 -15.30 -35.07 4.73
C ASN A 4 -14.50 -35.08 3.43
N ILE A 5 -14.22 -33.90 2.88
CA ILE A 5 -13.43 -33.72 1.64
C ILE A 5 -12.27 -32.77 1.94
N ALA A 6 -11.05 -33.26 1.88
CA ALA A 6 -9.85 -32.47 2.14
C ALA A 6 -9.43 -31.67 0.89
N SER A 7 -9.14 -30.38 1.06
CA SER A 7 -8.61 -29.48 0.02
C SER A 7 -9.36 -29.58 -1.32
N PRO A 8 -10.69 -29.35 -1.36
CA PRO A 8 -11.44 -29.39 -2.62
C PRO A 8 -10.95 -28.29 -3.58
N THR A 9 -11.05 -28.56 -4.88
CA THR A 9 -10.91 -27.50 -5.88
C THR A 9 -12.06 -26.51 -5.76
N LEU A 10 -11.87 -25.28 -6.24
CA LEU A 10 -12.93 -24.25 -6.24
C LEU A 10 -14.20 -24.76 -6.92
N THR A 11 -14.07 -25.37 -8.11
CA THR A 11 -15.20 -25.96 -8.83
C THR A 11 -15.92 -27.04 -8.03
N LYS A 12 -15.18 -27.91 -7.32
CA LYS A 12 -15.79 -28.94 -6.49
C LYS A 12 -16.54 -28.33 -5.30
N TYR A 13 -15.99 -27.29 -4.70
CA TYR A 13 -16.65 -26.53 -3.65
C TYR A 13 -17.95 -25.90 -4.16
N GLU A 14 -17.92 -25.22 -5.30
CA GLU A 14 -19.09 -24.57 -5.91
C GLU A 14 -20.22 -25.58 -6.20
N GLN A 15 -19.87 -26.76 -6.71
CA GLN A 15 -20.82 -27.87 -6.94
C GLN A 15 -21.45 -28.39 -5.64
N LEU A 16 -20.67 -28.47 -4.56
CA LEU A 16 -21.18 -28.92 -3.26
C LEU A 16 -22.04 -27.84 -2.61
N TYR A 17 -21.64 -26.57 -2.72
CA TYR A 17 -22.37 -25.44 -2.19
C TYR A 17 -23.73 -25.29 -2.88
N SER A 18 -23.80 -25.45 -4.20
CA SER A 18 -25.08 -25.37 -4.93
C SER A 18 -26.09 -26.45 -4.51
N LYS A 19 -25.62 -27.63 -4.06
CA LYS A 19 -26.46 -28.76 -3.67
C LYS A 19 -26.75 -28.85 -2.16
N TYR A 20 -25.83 -28.36 -1.33
CA TYR A 20 -25.86 -28.57 0.13
C TYR A 20 -25.59 -27.28 0.93
N SER A 21 -25.90 -26.10 0.38
CA SER A 21 -25.59 -24.79 0.99
C SER A 21 -25.95 -24.66 2.47
N GLN A 22 -27.07 -25.26 2.91
CA GLN A 22 -27.55 -25.19 4.30
C GLN A 22 -26.78 -26.09 5.29
N THR A 23 -26.07 -27.11 4.79
CA THR A 23 -25.41 -28.13 5.63
C THR A 23 -23.92 -28.28 5.35
N LEU A 24 -23.42 -27.63 4.31
CA LEU A 24 -22.01 -27.61 3.97
C LEU A 24 -21.23 -26.76 4.98
N ILE A 25 -20.24 -27.36 5.64
CA ILE A 25 -19.35 -26.69 6.58
C ILE A 25 -17.95 -26.68 5.97
N CYS A 26 -17.36 -25.48 5.86
CA CYS A 26 -15.98 -25.28 5.40
C CYS A 26 -15.17 -24.63 6.53
N PRO A 27 -14.54 -25.42 7.42
CA PRO A 27 -13.71 -24.85 8.47
C PRO A 27 -12.39 -24.33 7.86
N CYS A 28 -11.99 -23.12 8.25
CA CYS A 28 -10.69 -22.59 7.87
C CYS A 28 -9.57 -23.47 8.44
N LYS A 29 -8.67 -23.96 7.58
CA LYS A 29 -7.47 -24.69 8.03
C LYS A 29 -6.48 -23.79 8.78
N HIS A 30 -6.43 -22.52 8.39
CA HIS A 30 -5.59 -21.50 9.00
C HIS A 30 -6.43 -20.23 9.23
N ILE A 31 -6.36 -19.67 10.43
CA ILE A 31 -7.07 -18.42 10.80
C ILE A 31 -6.31 -17.19 10.26
N SER A 32 -5.00 -17.30 10.13
CA SER A 32 -4.13 -16.29 9.55
C SER A 32 -3.19 -16.92 8.54
N ILE A 33 -2.75 -16.11 7.58
CA ILE A 33 -1.79 -16.51 6.55
C ILE A 33 -0.71 -15.41 6.54
N ASN A 34 0.56 -15.83 6.59
CA ASN A 34 1.67 -14.88 6.47
C ASN A 34 1.54 -14.15 5.14
N TYR A 35 1.61 -12.82 5.17
CA TYR A 35 1.49 -11.94 4.00
C TYR A 35 2.52 -12.29 2.91
N GLU A 36 3.72 -12.74 3.30
CA GLU A 36 4.79 -13.20 2.41
C GLU A 36 4.35 -14.37 1.50
N LYS A 37 3.30 -15.12 1.87
CA LYS A 37 2.74 -16.18 1.02
C LYS A 37 1.94 -15.64 -0.17
N PHE A 38 1.48 -14.40 -0.10
CA PHE A 38 0.69 -13.76 -1.15
C PHE A 38 1.46 -12.67 -1.88
N LEU A 39 2.38 -12.00 -1.18
CA LEU A 39 3.14 -10.90 -1.74
C LEU A 39 4.62 -11.07 -1.40
N SER A 40 5.45 -11.09 -2.44
CA SER A 40 6.89 -10.89 -2.34
C SER A 40 7.22 -9.58 -3.05
N ILE A 41 7.77 -8.62 -2.30
CA ILE A 41 8.22 -7.33 -2.85
C ILE A 41 9.75 -7.34 -2.87
N GLU A 42 10.32 -7.40 -4.06
CA GLU A 42 11.73 -7.06 -4.28
C GLU A 42 11.80 -5.60 -4.73
N TYR A 43 12.48 -4.75 -3.98
CA TYR A 43 12.62 -3.34 -4.30
C TYR A 43 14.08 -2.90 -4.34
N THR A 44 14.36 -1.97 -5.23
CA THR A 44 15.63 -1.22 -5.25
C THR A 44 15.30 0.22 -4.89
N LEU A 45 15.94 0.75 -3.85
CA LEU A 45 15.78 2.14 -3.47
C LEU A 45 16.70 3.03 -4.31
N HIS A 46 16.13 4.03 -4.97
CA HIS A 46 16.90 5.07 -5.64
C HIS A 46 17.38 6.12 -4.63
N GLN A 47 18.50 6.78 -4.93
CA GLN A 47 19.02 7.86 -4.11
C GLN A 47 18.04 9.04 -4.12
N VAL A 48 17.83 9.65 -2.95
CA VAL A 48 16.87 10.75 -2.78
C VAL A 48 17.20 11.93 -3.71
N CYS A 49 18.49 12.17 -3.96
CA CYS A 49 18.97 13.25 -4.84
C CYS A 49 18.76 13.00 -6.33
N THR A 50 18.22 11.83 -6.71
CA THR A 50 17.74 11.55 -8.07
C THR A 50 16.21 11.49 -8.13
N SER A 51 15.54 11.78 -7.02
CA SER A 51 14.09 11.69 -6.91
C SER A 51 13.40 12.91 -7.53
N PHE A 52 12.19 12.69 -8.05
CA PHE A 52 11.27 13.77 -8.43
C PHE A 52 11.01 14.76 -7.28
N PHE A 53 11.17 14.33 -6.02
CA PHE A 53 10.87 15.15 -4.86
C PHE A 53 11.83 16.34 -4.63
N ILE A 54 12.95 16.40 -5.34
CA ILE A 54 13.86 17.55 -5.26
C ILE A 54 13.68 18.52 -6.43
N THR A 55 12.74 18.26 -7.35
CA THR A 55 12.55 19.11 -8.53
C THR A 55 11.61 20.28 -8.24
N ASP A 56 11.74 21.34 -9.03
CA ASP A 56 10.87 22.52 -8.93
C ASP A 56 9.40 22.15 -9.19
N GLU A 57 9.13 21.18 -10.07
CA GLU A 57 7.77 20.74 -10.37
C GLU A 57 7.07 20.16 -9.13
N TRP A 58 7.76 19.33 -8.35
CA TRP A 58 7.20 18.80 -7.11
C TRP A 58 6.96 19.90 -6.09
N ILE A 59 7.97 20.75 -5.85
CA ILE A 59 7.92 21.81 -4.84
C ILE A 59 6.79 22.79 -5.18
N ALA A 60 6.65 23.18 -6.44
CA ALA A 60 5.56 24.04 -6.90
C ALA A 60 4.19 23.36 -6.79
N TYR A 61 4.11 22.05 -7.09
CA TYR A 61 2.87 21.28 -6.99
C TYR A 61 2.33 21.21 -5.56
N ILE A 62 3.19 21.14 -4.55
CA ILE A 62 2.77 21.10 -3.13
C ILE A 62 2.60 22.50 -2.51
N ASN A 63 3.18 23.53 -3.13
CA ASN A 63 3.05 24.92 -2.75
C ASN A 63 1.74 25.55 -3.29
N VAL A 64 0.61 24.91 -3.01
CA VAL A 64 -0.70 25.41 -3.42
C VAL A 64 -1.31 26.23 -2.30
N PRO A 65 -1.65 27.50 -2.54
CA PRO A 65 -2.36 28.27 -1.55
C PRO A 65 -3.77 27.67 -1.32
N GLY A 66 -3.99 27.11 -0.13
CA GLY A 66 -5.31 26.80 0.40
C GLY A 66 -6.19 28.05 0.52
N THR A 67 -7.46 27.89 0.21
CA THR A 67 -8.47 28.96 0.25
C THR A 67 -8.98 29.27 1.67
N GLY A 68 -8.18 29.00 2.72
CA GLY A 68 -8.61 29.05 4.12
C GLY A 68 -7.50 29.37 5.11
N TYR A 69 -7.82 29.38 6.41
CA TYR A 69 -6.85 29.57 7.49
C TYR A 69 -5.87 28.38 7.55
N TYR A 70 -4.58 28.66 7.31
CA TYR A 70 -3.54 27.65 7.48
C TYR A 70 -3.26 27.44 8.96
N VAL A 71 -3.37 26.20 9.40
CA VAL A 71 -2.76 25.75 10.66
C VAL A 71 -1.26 25.60 10.38
N THR A 72 -0.39 25.94 11.34
CA THR A 72 1.07 25.84 11.19
C THR A 72 1.57 24.43 10.82
N ASP A 73 0.74 23.40 11.06
CA ASP A 73 1.03 21.99 10.75
C ASP A 73 0.52 21.56 9.36
N ASP A 74 0.00 22.48 8.54
CA ASP A 74 -0.41 22.17 7.17
C ASP A 74 0.83 21.84 6.33
N PHE A 75 0.88 20.61 5.81
CA PHE A 75 1.96 20.14 4.96
C PHE A 75 2.19 21.01 3.73
N ARG A 76 1.15 21.67 3.20
CA ARG A 76 1.32 22.58 2.05
C ARG A 76 2.08 23.85 2.40
N VAL A 77 2.12 24.21 3.68
CA VAL A 77 2.89 25.34 4.20
C VAL A 77 4.33 24.93 4.49
N THR A 78 4.55 23.77 5.11
CA THR A 78 5.87 23.35 5.58
C THR A 78 6.63 22.48 4.58
N GLY A 79 5.92 21.68 3.79
CA GLY A 79 6.44 20.75 2.80
C GLY A 79 7.37 21.39 1.77
N PRO A 80 6.98 22.47 1.06
CA PRO A 80 7.85 23.13 0.08
C PRO A 80 9.24 23.43 0.65
N TYR A 81 9.31 24.05 1.84
CA TYR A 81 10.58 24.40 2.50
C TYR A 81 11.39 23.16 2.91
N GLN A 82 10.73 22.09 3.33
CA GLN A 82 11.41 20.82 3.66
C GLN A 82 12.06 20.20 2.42
N PHE A 83 11.36 20.19 1.28
CA PHE A 83 11.90 19.64 0.02
C PHE A 83 12.95 20.55 -0.61
N GLU A 84 12.84 21.87 -0.45
CA GLU A 84 13.92 22.81 -0.80
C GLU A 84 15.17 22.57 0.04
N THR A 85 15.01 22.36 1.35
CA THR A 85 16.13 22.02 2.25
C THR A 85 16.79 20.71 1.83
N LEU A 86 15.98 19.70 1.48
CA LEU A 86 16.47 18.43 0.97
C LEU A 86 17.25 18.59 -0.34
N ARG A 87 16.76 19.40 -1.28
CA ARG A 87 17.49 19.75 -2.51
C ARG A 87 18.83 20.41 -2.18
N ALA A 88 18.85 21.38 -1.27
CA ALA A 88 20.09 22.05 -0.87
C ALA A 88 21.11 21.05 -0.30
N PHE A 89 20.68 20.08 0.52
CA PHE A 89 21.57 19.02 0.97
C PHE A 89 22.10 18.15 -0.17
N CYS A 90 21.28 17.83 -1.16
CA CYS A 90 21.70 17.10 -2.35
C CYS A 90 22.74 17.85 -3.20
N GLU A 91 22.65 19.18 -3.26
CA GLU A 91 23.65 20.01 -3.94
C GLU A 91 24.98 20.08 -3.19
N LEU A 92 24.94 20.02 -1.85
CA LEU A 92 26.13 20.13 -1.00
C LEU A 92 26.97 18.84 -0.91
N ILE A 93 26.36 17.69 -1.19
CA ILE A 93 27.06 16.39 -1.14
C ILE A 93 27.62 15.95 -2.50
N ASN A 94 27.39 16.72 -3.56
CA ASN A 94 27.89 16.47 -4.91
C ASN A 94 29.18 17.24 -5.20
#